data_AF-A0A0G0Z1A1-F1
#
_entry.id   AF-A0A0G0Z1A1-F1
#
_cell.length_a   1.000
_cell.length_b   1.000
_cell.length_c   1.000
_cell.angle_alpha   90.00
_cell.angle_beta   90.00
_cell.angle_gamma   90.00
#
_symmetry.space_group_name_H-M   'P 1'
#
loop_
_entity.id
_entity.type
_entity.pdbx_description
1 polymer ?
#
loop_
_entity_poly.entity_id
_entity_poly.type
_entity_poly.pdbx_seq_one_letter_code
_entity_poly.pdbx_strand_id
1 'polypeptide(L)'
;MDRAAELYNELAEEFPNEAQYVVPLAFRKRTLFTWNLRELHHFISLRSGSKGHISYRRVAQACWQKLSEIQPLLAKYIRVNMQGGSDSWASTMFKPEYNYMPQNKK
;
A
#
# COMPACT_ATOMS: atom_id res chain seq x y z
N MET A 1 -5.35 -4.87 -18.20
CA MET A 1 -6.11 -4.87 -16.93
C MET A 1 -7.61 -4.89 -17.23
N ASP A 2 -8.07 -4.15 -18.24
CA ASP A 2 -9.48 -4.04 -18.63
C ASP A 2 -10.12 -5.40 -18.96
N ARG A 3 -9.46 -6.23 -19.77
CA ARG A 3 -9.94 -7.59 -20.07
C ARG A 3 -10.20 -8.46 -18.82
N ALA A 4 -9.40 -8.29 -17.77
CA ALA A 4 -9.60 -9.02 -16.52
C ALA A 4 -10.77 -8.46 -15.70
N ALA A 5 -11.02 -7.15 -15.79
CA ALA A 5 -12.17 -6.52 -15.16
C ALA A 5 -13.48 -6.87 -15.88
N GLU A 6 -13.48 -6.87 -17.22
CA GLU A 6 -14.62 -7.28 -18.05
C GLU A 6 -14.99 -8.74 -17.76
N LEU A 7 -14.00 -9.65 -17.82
CA LEU A 7 -14.23 -11.07 -17.51
C LEU A 7 -14.72 -11.29 -16.07
N TYR A 8 -14.23 -10.51 -15.11
CA TYR A 8 -14.75 -10.58 -13.74
C TYR A 8 -16.23 -10.22 -13.70
N ASN A 9 -16.66 -9.16 -14.38
CA ASN A 9 -18.07 -8.72 -14.39
C ASN A 9 -18.97 -9.76 -15.05
N GLU A 10 -18.53 -10.37 -16.16
CA GLU A 10 -19.28 -11.44 -16.83
C GLU A 10 -19.44 -12.67 -15.92
N LEU A 11 -18.35 -13.10 -15.27
CA LEU A 11 -18.38 -14.29 -14.40
C LEU A 11 -19.11 -14.04 -13.08
N ALA A 12 -19.11 -12.82 -12.55
CA ALA A 12 -19.66 -12.52 -11.24
C ALA A 12 -21.19 -12.67 -11.17
N GLU A 13 -21.89 -12.62 -12.32
CA GLU A 13 -23.34 -12.83 -12.39
C GLU A 13 -23.73 -14.29 -12.07
N GLU A 14 -22.96 -15.26 -12.58
CA GLU A 14 -23.26 -16.69 -12.45
C GLU A 14 -22.36 -17.39 -11.40
N PHE A 15 -21.10 -16.96 -11.27
CA PHE A 15 -20.07 -17.53 -10.42
C PHE A 15 -19.41 -16.48 -9.51
N PRO A 16 -20.17 -15.88 -8.56
CA PRO A 16 -19.70 -14.75 -7.75
C PRO A 16 -18.48 -15.06 -6.86
N ASN A 17 -18.30 -16.32 -6.44
CA ASN A 17 -17.18 -16.71 -5.59
C ASN A 17 -15.91 -17.00 -6.40
N GLU A 18 -16.07 -17.55 -7.61
CA GLU A 18 -15.00 -17.98 -8.50
C GLU A 18 -14.48 -16.83 -9.37
N ALA A 19 -15.32 -15.83 -9.67
CA ALA A 19 -14.94 -14.69 -10.49
C ALA A 19 -13.65 -13.99 -9.98
N GLN A 20 -13.41 -13.99 -8.66
CA GLN A 20 -12.18 -13.41 -8.11
C GLN A 20 -10.88 -14.07 -8.63
N TYR A 21 -10.92 -15.33 -9.08
CA TYR A 21 -9.73 -16.02 -9.61
C TYR A 21 -9.15 -15.39 -10.87
N VAL A 22 -9.95 -14.65 -11.64
CA VAL A 22 -9.47 -13.99 -12.85
C VAL A 22 -8.81 -12.62 -12.57
N VAL A 23 -8.88 -12.11 -11.34
CA VAL A 23 -8.38 -10.79 -10.95
C VAL A 23 -6.89 -10.85 -10.57
N PRO A 24 -5.98 -10.24 -11.36
CA PRO A 24 -4.56 -10.15 -11.02
C PRO A 24 -4.29 -9.33 -9.75
N LEU A 25 -3.14 -9.56 -9.11
CA LEU A 25 -2.74 -8.84 -7.89
C LEU A 25 -2.47 -7.34 -8.07
N ALA A 26 -2.46 -6.83 -9.30
CA ALA A 26 -2.26 -5.41 -9.60
C ALA A 26 -3.50 -4.53 -9.37
N PHE A 27 -4.66 -5.13 -9.04
CA PHE A 27 -5.84 -4.38 -8.63
C PHE A 27 -5.70 -3.81 -7.21
N ARG A 28 -6.23 -2.61 -6.99
CA ARG A 28 -6.22 -1.96 -5.67
C ARG A 28 -7.17 -2.67 -4.71
N LYS A 29 -6.71 -2.89 -3.48
CA LYS A 29 -7.53 -3.44 -2.39
C LYS A 29 -7.58 -2.44 -1.25
N ARG A 30 -8.77 -2.22 -0.70
CA ARG A 30 -8.94 -1.41 0.51
C ARG A 30 -8.70 -2.31 1.73
N THR A 31 -7.86 -1.85 2.63
CA THR A 31 -7.50 -2.58 3.84
C THR A 31 -7.49 -1.62 5.01
N LEU A 32 -8.04 -2.06 6.14
CA LEU A 32 -7.96 -1.35 7.40
C LEU A 32 -6.99 -2.11 8.30
N PHE A 33 -6.02 -1.39 8.86
CA PHE A 33 -5.08 -1.94 9.85
C PHE A 33 -5.20 -1.15 11.14
N THR A 34 -5.25 -1.88 12.25
CA THR A 34 -5.12 -1.32 13.60
C THR A 34 -3.84 -1.88 14.17
N TRP A 35 -2.94 -1.00 14.62
CA TRP A 35 -1.67 -1.40 15.20
C TRP A 35 -1.43 -0.72 16.55
N ASN A 36 -0.87 -1.46 17.48
CA ASN A 36 -0.21 -0.87 18.63
C ASN A 36 1.21 -0.37 18.26
N LEU A 37 1.84 0.37 19.16
CA LEU A 37 3.14 0.97 18.89
C LEU A 37 4.25 -0.07 18.64
N ARG A 38 4.21 -1.22 19.33
CA ARG A 38 5.21 -2.28 19.18
C ARG A 38 5.12 -2.91 17.78
N GLU A 39 3.91 -3.11 17.28
CA GLU A 39 3.65 -3.59 15.91
C GLU A 39 4.15 -2.59 14.87
N LEU A 40 3.87 -1.29 15.06
CA LEU A 40 4.40 -0.23 14.19
C LEU A 40 5.93 -0.22 14.19
N HIS A 41 6.57 -0.31 15.36
CA HIS A 41 8.02 -0.38 15.47
C HIS A 41 8.59 -1.53 14.64
N HIS A 42 8.00 -2.72 14.75
CA HIS A 42 8.44 -3.90 14.00
C HIS A 42 8.16 -3.75 12.49
N PHE A 43 6.94 -3.38 12.11
CA PHE A 43 6.51 -3.26 10.73
C PHE A 43 7.35 -2.23 9.96
N ILE A 44 7.52 -1.03 10.52
CA ILE A 44 8.28 0.06 9.87
C ILE A 44 9.73 -0.38 9.66
N SER A 45 10.36 -0.94 10.70
CA SER A 45 11.76 -1.36 10.65
C SER A 45 12.00 -2.44 9.59
N LEU A 46 11.07 -3.40 9.48
CA LEU A 46 11.19 -4.51 8.53
C LEU A 46 10.84 -4.08 7.10
N ARG A 47 9.74 -3.34 6.92
CA ARG A 47 9.14 -3.08 5.62
C ARG A 47 9.62 -1.81 4.94
N SER A 48 10.33 -0.92 5.63
CA SER A 48 11.00 0.22 4.99
C SER A 48 12.33 -0.14 4.32
N GLY A 49 12.92 -1.29 4.66
CA GLY A 49 14.25 -1.71 4.17
C GLY A 49 14.40 -1.73 2.65
N SER A 50 15.60 -1.44 2.14
CA SER A 50 15.88 -1.26 0.70
C SER A 50 15.64 -2.49 -0.16
N LYS A 51 15.72 -3.70 0.42
CA LYS A 51 15.40 -4.98 -0.27
C LYS A 51 13.90 -5.18 -0.50
N GLY A 52 13.06 -4.35 0.10
CA GLY A 52 11.61 -4.42 -0.02
C GLY A 52 11.09 -3.88 -1.35
N HIS A 53 9.96 -4.42 -1.82
CA HIS A 53 9.20 -3.87 -2.93
C HIS A 53 8.69 -2.47 -2.59
N ILE A 54 8.77 -1.55 -3.56
CA ILE A 54 8.45 -0.13 -3.37
C ILE A 54 7.05 0.12 -2.81
N SER A 55 6.06 -0.67 -3.22
CA SER A 55 4.65 -0.48 -2.84
C SER A 55 4.44 -0.51 -1.32
N TYR A 56 4.94 -1.54 -0.63
CA TYR A 56 4.79 -1.63 0.82
C TYR A 56 5.85 -0.82 1.58
N ARG A 57 7.01 -0.53 0.99
CA ARG A 57 8.00 0.38 1.59
C ARG A 57 7.40 1.76 1.82
N ARG A 58 6.67 2.28 0.83
CA ARG A 58 5.96 3.57 0.94
C ARG A 58 4.92 3.57 2.06
N VAL A 59 4.18 2.47 2.22
CA VAL A 59 3.23 2.32 3.35
C VAL A 59 3.97 2.40 4.69
N ALA A 60 5.08 1.67 4.84
CA ALA A 60 5.90 1.73 6.05
C ALA A 60 6.47 3.14 6.33
N GLN A 61 6.93 3.83 5.29
CA GLN A 61 7.43 5.21 5.39
C GLN A 61 6.31 6.18 5.79
N ALA A 62 5.11 6.06 5.20
CA ALA A 62 3.95 6.88 5.54
C ALA A 62 3.49 6.64 7.00
N CYS A 63 3.51 5.37 7.46
CA CYS A 63 3.24 5.05 8.86
C CYS A 63 4.26 5.73 9.79
N TRP A 64 5.55 5.71 9.45
CA TRP A 64 6.57 6.39 10.25
C TRP A 64 6.40 7.91 10.25
N GLN A 65 6.12 8.52 9.09
CA GLN A 65 5.83 9.96 9.00
C GLN A 65 4.68 10.34 9.94
N LYS A 66 3.56 9.61 9.87
CA LYS A 66 2.41 9.92 10.71
C LYS A 66 2.68 9.70 12.18
N LEU A 67 3.40 8.63 12.52
CA LEU A 67 3.83 8.37 13.90
C LEU A 67 4.79 9.43 14.43
N SER A 68 5.68 9.96 13.58
CA SER A 68 6.63 11.01 13.94
C SER A 68 5.96 12.34 14.24
N GLU A 69 4.82 12.63 13.60
CA GLU A 69 3.98 13.80 13.90
C GLU A 69 3.27 13.67 15.25
N ILE A 70 2.74 12.48 15.56
CA ILE A 70 1.90 12.27 16.75
C ILE A 70 2.74 12.01 18.00
N GLN A 71 3.80 11.19 17.88
CA GLN A 71 4.65 10.77 19.01
C GLN A 71 6.14 10.80 18.61
N PRO A 72 6.75 11.99 18.51
CA PRO A 72 8.13 12.15 18.08
C PRO A 72 9.15 11.41 18.96
N LEU A 73 8.91 11.37 20.28
CA LEU A 73 9.83 10.79 21.25
C LEU A 73 10.02 9.29 21.09
N LEU A 74 8.99 8.57 20.64
CA LEU A 74 9.06 7.12 20.42
C LEU A 74 9.43 6.81 18.97
N ALA A 75 8.95 7.62 18.02
CA ALA A 75 9.28 7.48 16.60
C ALA A 75 10.79 7.52 16.33
N LYS A 76 11.55 8.33 17.10
CA LYS A 76 13.01 8.44 16.97
C LYS A 76 13.78 7.13 17.16
N TYR A 77 13.19 6.15 17.88
CA TYR A 77 13.82 4.86 18.12
C TYR A 77 13.48 3.81 17.07
N ILE A 78 12.53 4.10 16.18
CA ILE A 78 12.15 3.19 15.10
C ILE A 78 13.13 3.39 13.94
N ARG A 79 13.78 2.30 13.53
CA ARG A 79 14.64 2.32 12.34
C ARG A 79 13.75 2.46 11.11
N VAL A 80 14.00 3.47 10.30
CA VAL A 80 13.27 3.68 9.03
C VAL A 80 14.26 3.98 7.93
N ASN A 81 14.07 3.37 6.76
CA ASN A 81 14.79 3.78 5.56
C ASN A 81 13.87 4.66 4.69
N MET A 82 14.19 5.96 4.65
CA MET A 82 13.47 6.97 3.87
C MET A 82 14.00 7.17 2.44
N GLN A 83 15.02 6.40 2.02
CA GLN A 83 15.53 6.47 0.65
C GLN A 83 14.44 6.00 -0.31
N GLY A 84 14.33 6.67 -1.46
CA GLY A 84 13.53 6.21 -2.58
C GLY A 84 13.92 4.78 -2.97
N GLY A 85 12.96 3.97 -3.41
CA GLY A 85 13.30 2.71 -4.09
C GLY A 85 13.77 2.99 -5.51
N SER A 86 14.32 1.97 -6.17
CA SER A 86 14.73 2.06 -7.57
C SER A 86 13.59 2.57 -8.46
N ASP A 87 13.92 3.38 -9.46
CA ASP A 87 13.05 3.84 -10.54
C ASP A 87 12.66 2.68 -11.47
N SER A 88 11.93 1.70 -10.92
CA SER A 88 11.29 0.63 -11.68
C SER A 88 9.92 1.10 -12.17
N TRP A 89 9.34 0.44 -13.18
CA TRP A 89 7.97 0.72 -13.62
C TRP A 89 6.92 0.71 -12.47
N ALA A 90 7.20 -0.02 -11.38
CA ALA A 90 6.37 -0.05 -10.17
C ALA A 90 6.47 1.24 -9.33
N SER A 91 7.52 2.05 -9.47
CA SER A 91 7.61 3.38 -8.88
C SER A 91 6.71 4.39 -9.60
N THR A 92 6.50 4.18 -10.92
CA THR A 92 5.61 4.96 -11.82
C THR A 92 4.12 4.70 -11.60
N MET A 93 3.75 3.57 -10.99
CA MET A 93 2.35 3.19 -10.69
C MET A 93 1.61 4.17 -9.76
N PHE A 94 2.33 5.15 -9.21
CA PHE A 94 1.81 6.17 -8.29
C PHE A 94 2.45 7.54 -8.56
N LYS A 95 2.56 7.94 -9.84
CA LYS A 95 2.56 9.38 -10.12
C LYS A 95 1.28 9.98 -9.47
N PRO A 96 1.29 11.23 -8.96
CA PRO A 96 0.15 11.81 -8.21
C PRO A 96 -1.21 11.64 -8.91
N GLU A 97 -1.24 11.66 -10.24
CA GLU A 97 -2.41 11.38 -11.09
C GLU A 97 -3.00 9.95 -10.93
N TYR A 98 -2.23 9.00 -10.43
CA TYR A 98 -2.63 7.62 -10.16
C TYR A 98 -2.79 7.31 -8.67
N ASN A 99 -2.53 8.28 -7.77
CA ASN A 99 -2.89 8.13 -6.36
C ASN A 99 -4.40 8.28 -6.21
N TYR A 100 -5.03 7.28 -5.58
CA TYR A 100 -6.42 7.43 -5.15
C TYR A 100 -6.47 8.48 -4.03
N MET A 101 -6.77 9.71 -4.41
CA MET A 101 -7.33 10.70 -3.49
C MET A 101 -8.80 10.29 -3.31
N PRO A 102 -9.24 9.78 -2.14
CA PRO A 102 -10.66 9.75 -1.86
C PRO A 102 -11.12 11.18 -2.04
N GLN A 103 -11.88 11.42 -3.11
CA GLN A 103 -12.39 12.74 -3.51
C GLN A 103 -12.68 13.55 -2.25
N ASN A 104 -12.07 14.73 -2.11
CA ASN A 104 -12.55 15.76 -1.20
C ASN A 104 -13.98 16.08 -1.66
N LYS A 105 -14.95 15.27 -1.22
CA LYS A 105 -16.35 15.63 -1.27
C LYS A 105 -16.47 16.83 -0.34
N LYS A 106 -16.46 18.01 -0.94
CA LYS A 106 -17.05 19.20 -0.34
C LYS A 106 -18.50 18.89 0.03
#